data_AF-A0A2W6CXQ3-F1
#
_entry.id   AF-A0A2W6CXQ3-F1
#
_cell.length_a   1.000
_cell.length_b   1.000
_cell.length_c   1.000
_cell.angle_alpha   90.00
_cell.angle_beta   90.00
_cell.angle_gamma   90.00
#
_symmetry.space_group_name_H-M   'P 1'
#
loop_
_entity.id
_entity.type
_entity.pdbx_description
1 polymer ?
#
loop_
_entity_poly.entity_id
_entity_poly.type
_entity_poly.pdbx_seq_one_letter_code
_entity_poly.pdbx_strand_id
1 'polypeptide(L)'
;MRFFTADLHLGHANIISFCDRPFASVEAMNDALLSNWAETVGQDDEIWVLGDVAMGRIAETLPPIASLPGRKHLVPGNHDRCWPGNQRLRPEDEQMYTDVGFEIHPGSVELQVQEAPVVACHFPVAGDSQIEDRFSDHRPEVPQGAWLLHGHVHES
;
A
#
# COMPACT_ATOMS: atom_id res chain seq x y z
N MET A 1 -18.38 3.95 1.10
CA MET A 1 -17.69 3.78 -0.19
C MET A 1 -16.41 2.99 0.05
N ARG A 2 -15.81 2.43 -1.01
CA ARG A 2 -14.52 1.73 -0.92
C ARG A 2 -13.51 2.42 -1.81
N PHE A 3 -12.38 2.81 -1.24
CA PHE A 3 -11.25 3.45 -1.89
C PHE A 3 -10.06 2.49 -1.95
N PHE A 4 -9.21 2.68 -2.95
CA PHE A 4 -7.98 1.94 -3.14
C PHE A 4 -6.84 2.90 -3.40
N THR A 5 -5.68 2.64 -2.81
CA THR A 5 -4.42 3.36 -3.05
C THR A 5 -3.26 2.39 -2.88
N ALA A 6 -2.05 2.77 -3.28
CA ALA A 6 -0.84 1.96 -3.17
C ALA A 6 0.38 2.88 -3.13
N ASP A 7 1.54 2.35 -2.73
CA ASP A 7 2.85 2.98 -2.91
C ASP A 7 2.94 4.40 -2.33
N LEU A 8 2.31 4.65 -1.17
CA LEU A 8 2.34 5.96 -0.52
C LEU A 8 3.78 6.40 -0.24
N HIS A 9 4.64 5.44 0.16
CA HIS A 9 6.05 5.67 0.42
C HIS A 9 6.31 6.85 1.36
N LEU A 10 5.49 7.01 2.41
CA LEU A 10 5.64 8.10 3.36
C LEU A 10 7.04 8.08 3.99
N GLY A 11 7.73 9.22 3.91
CA GLY A 11 9.12 9.35 4.39
C GLY A 11 10.21 8.90 3.41
N HIS A 12 9.88 8.46 2.20
CA HIS A 12 10.84 8.04 1.20
C HIS A 12 11.32 9.20 0.31
N ALA A 13 12.29 10.01 0.76
CA ALA A 13 12.74 11.17 -0.03
C ALA A 13 13.19 10.83 -1.47
N ASN A 14 13.86 9.68 -1.67
CA ASN A 14 14.37 9.28 -2.98
C ASN A 14 13.27 8.88 -3.98
N ILE A 15 12.06 8.53 -3.53
CA ILE A 15 10.95 8.15 -4.42
C ILE A 15 10.51 9.31 -5.32
N ILE A 16 10.72 10.54 -4.87
CA ILE A 16 10.36 11.75 -5.60
C ILE A 16 11.11 11.78 -6.93
N SER A 17 12.44 11.66 -6.89
CA SER A 17 13.25 11.65 -8.11
C SER A 17 13.16 10.32 -8.86
N PHE A 18 12.95 9.20 -8.18
CA PHE A 18 12.88 7.89 -8.82
C PHE A 18 11.61 7.71 -9.67
N CYS A 19 10.46 8.26 -9.22
CA CYS A 19 9.18 8.18 -9.92
C CYS A 19 8.71 9.52 -10.49
N ASP A 20 9.59 10.51 -10.59
CA ASP A 20 9.26 11.89 -11.03
C ASP A 20 8.02 12.49 -10.33
N ARG A 21 7.85 12.21 -9.03
CA ARG A 21 6.71 12.76 -8.27
C ARG A 21 6.82 14.28 -8.18
N PRO A 22 5.71 15.04 -8.32
CA PRO A 22 5.75 16.50 -8.43
C PRO A 22 5.87 17.20 -7.07
N PHE A 23 6.83 16.81 -6.23
CA PHE A 23 7.03 17.36 -4.89
C PHE A 23 8.45 17.88 -4.69
N ALA A 24 8.57 19.03 -4.02
CA ALA A 24 9.86 19.64 -3.73
C ALA A 24 10.58 19.00 -2.52
N SER A 25 9.85 18.33 -1.63
CA SER A 25 10.39 17.64 -0.45
C SER A 25 9.50 16.47 -0.01
N VAL A 26 10.05 15.60 0.84
CA VAL A 26 9.33 14.46 1.40
C VAL A 26 8.21 14.89 2.34
N GLU A 27 8.39 15.99 3.06
CA GLU A 27 7.37 16.59 3.92
C GLU A 27 6.18 17.08 3.09
N ALA A 28 6.45 17.80 1.99
CA ALA A 28 5.40 18.28 1.09
C ALA A 28 4.63 17.11 0.43
N MET A 29 5.33 16.02 0.08
CA MET A 29 4.70 14.80 -0.43
C MET A 29 3.82 14.14 0.62
N ASN A 30 4.34 13.93 1.83
CA ASN A 30 3.59 13.31 2.92
C ASN A 30 2.32 14.11 3.24
N ASP A 31 2.45 15.43 3.40
CA ASP A 31 1.32 16.31 3.73
C ASP A 31 0.24 16.25 2.64
N ALA A 32 0.63 16.28 1.36
CA ALA A 32 -0.30 16.19 0.24
C ALA A 32 -1.04 14.83 0.20
N LEU A 33 -0.31 13.72 0.36
CA LEU A 33 -0.90 12.38 0.36
C LEU A 33 -1.87 12.17 1.52
N LEU A 34 -1.48 12.59 2.73
CA LEU A 34 -2.32 12.48 3.93
C LEU A 34 -3.54 13.41 3.85
N SER A 35 -3.39 14.62 3.30
CA SER A 35 -4.51 15.55 3.10
C SER A 35 -5.51 15.01 2.08
N ASN A 36 -5.03 14.48 0.94
CA ASN A 36 -5.89 13.86 -0.07
C ASN A 36 -6.72 12.71 0.53
N TRP A 37 -6.11 11.87 1.37
CA TRP A 37 -6.84 10.83 2.10
C TRP A 37 -7.91 11.46 2.99
N ALA A 38 -7.54 12.39 3.87
CA ALA A 38 -8.45 13.01 4.83
C ALA A 38 -9.63 13.76 4.17
N GLU A 39 -9.42 14.36 3.00
CA GLU A 39 -10.44 15.09 2.25
C GLU A 39 -11.37 14.17 1.45
N THR A 40 -10.90 12.98 1.07
CA THR A 40 -11.63 12.07 0.18
C THR A 40 -12.38 10.98 0.92
N VAL A 41 -11.79 10.43 1.99
CA VAL A 41 -12.33 9.26 2.70
C VAL A 41 -13.15 9.72 3.91
N GLY A 42 -14.40 9.26 4.01
CA GLY A 42 -15.26 9.49 5.18
C GLY A 42 -14.99 8.49 6.32
N GLN A 43 -15.51 8.78 7.52
CA GLN A 43 -15.29 7.92 8.70
C GLN A 43 -15.85 6.50 8.53
N ASP A 44 -16.97 6.35 7.82
CA ASP A 44 -17.65 5.07 7.59
C ASP A 44 -17.19 4.33 6.32
N ASP A 45 -16.27 4.94 5.56
CA ASP A 45 -15.74 4.37 4.33
C ASP A 45 -14.67 3.30 4.59
N GLU A 46 -14.35 2.52 3.56
CA GLU A 46 -13.21 1.60 3.54
C GLU A 46 -12.10 2.16 2.66
N ILE A 47 -10.86 1.98 3.09
CA ILE A 47 -9.68 2.29 2.29
C ILE A 47 -8.71 1.13 2.32
N TRP A 48 -8.39 0.62 1.14
CA TRP A 48 -7.45 -0.46 0.90
C TRP A 48 -6.13 0.13 0.41
N VAL A 49 -5.06 -0.11 1.15
CA VAL A 49 -3.70 0.27 0.77
C VAL A 49 -2.98 -0.98 0.27
N LEU A 50 -2.64 -1.01 -1.01
CA LEU A 50 -1.99 -2.13 -1.67
C LEU A 50 -0.46 -1.99 -1.58
N GLY A 51 0.01 -1.97 -0.34
CA GLY A 51 1.42 -2.05 0.02
C GLY A 51 2.19 -0.73 -0.02
N ASP A 52 3.40 -0.82 0.51
CA ASP A 52 4.45 0.20 0.52
C ASP A 52 3.98 1.53 1.12
N VAL A 53 3.40 1.43 2.33
CA VAL A 53 2.80 2.56 3.05
C VAL A 53 3.85 3.60 3.44
N ALA A 54 4.95 3.15 4.04
CA ALA A 54 5.93 4.02 4.66
C ALA A 54 7.35 3.44 4.54
N MET A 55 8.35 4.32 4.37
CA MET A 55 9.75 3.93 4.29
C MET A 55 10.63 4.90 5.11
N GLY A 56 11.83 4.47 5.47
CA GLY A 56 12.75 5.25 6.29
C GLY A 56 12.43 5.15 7.78
N ARG A 57 12.17 6.29 8.44
CA ARG A 57 11.88 6.35 9.88
C ARG A 57 10.40 6.02 10.14
N ILE A 58 10.04 4.76 9.91
CA ILE A 58 8.65 4.25 9.97
C ILE A 58 7.95 4.59 11.30
N ALA A 59 8.67 4.56 12.43
CA ALA A 59 8.14 4.93 13.74
C ALA A 59 7.67 6.40 13.82
N GLU A 60 8.14 7.27 12.93
CA GLU A 60 7.72 8.67 12.83
C GLU A 60 6.72 8.90 11.69
N THR A 61 6.73 8.06 10.64
CA THR A 61 5.92 8.29 9.43
C THR A 61 4.59 7.54 9.41
N LEU A 62 4.44 6.44 10.15
CA LEU A 62 3.14 5.76 10.32
C LEU A 62 2.15 6.47 11.27
N PRO A 63 2.56 7.04 12.44
CA PRO A 63 1.61 7.56 13.42
C PRO A 63 0.55 8.54 12.90
N PRO A 64 0.83 9.45 11.95
CA PRO A 64 -0.19 10.33 11.39
C PRO A 64 -1.42 9.58 10.80
N ILE A 65 -1.23 8.36 10.28
CA ILE A 65 -2.30 7.55 9.69
C ILE A 65 -3.38 7.20 10.72
N ALA A 66 -3.03 7.08 12.00
CA ALA A 66 -3.99 6.72 13.06
C ALA A 66 -5.19 7.68 13.10
N SER A 67 -4.95 8.97 12.84
CA SER A 67 -5.99 10.00 12.82
C SER A 67 -6.80 10.09 11.51
N LEU A 68 -6.37 9.40 10.45
CA LEU A 68 -7.05 9.48 9.16
C LEU A 68 -8.38 8.70 9.18
N PRO A 69 -9.40 9.18 8.46
CA PRO A 69 -10.71 8.54 8.39
C PRO A 69 -10.67 7.22 7.60
N GLY A 70 -11.73 6.43 7.81
CA GLY A 70 -11.98 5.16 7.13
C GLY A 70 -11.51 3.93 7.91
N ARG A 71 -12.17 2.80 7.63
CA ARG A 71 -11.70 1.46 7.98
C ARG A 71 -10.53 1.10 7.07
N LYS A 72 -9.36 0.91 7.66
CA LYS A 72 -8.09 0.81 6.93
C LYS A 72 -7.72 -0.66 6.75
N HIS A 73 -7.52 -1.08 5.51
CA HIS A 73 -7.04 -2.42 5.16
C HIS A 73 -5.70 -2.29 4.45
N LEU A 74 -4.74 -3.13 4.84
CA LEU A 74 -3.41 -3.17 4.24
C LEU A 74 -3.19 -4.53 3.59
N VAL A 75 -2.83 -4.53 2.31
CA VAL A 75 -2.25 -5.69 1.63
C VAL A 75 -0.74 -5.44 1.52
N PRO A 76 0.10 -5.98 2.42
CA PRO A 76 1.49 -5.53 2.57
C PRO A 76 2.32 -5.68 1.30
N GLY A 77 3.10 -4.65 0.99
CA GLY A 77 4.08 -4.65 -0.09
C GLY A 77 5.49 -4.98 0.41
N ASN A 78 6.45 -5.17 -0.50
CA ASN A 78 7.79 -5.64 -0.09
C ASN A 78 8.58 -4.62 0.75
N HIS A 79 8.18 -3.35 0.79
CA HIS A 79 8.77 -2.35 1.66
C HIS A 79 8.05 -2.20 3.00
N ASP A 80 6.89 -2.83 3.18
CA ASP A 80 6.25 -2.90 4.48
C ASP A 80 6.94 -3.91 5.38
N ARG A 81 7.26 -3.50 6.62
CA ARG A 81 7.98 -4.39 7.55
C ARG A 81 7.16 -5.62 7.93
N CYS A 82 5.82 -5.49 7.94
CA CYS A 82 4.87 -6.54 8.23
C CYS A 82 4.64 -7.50 7.05
N TRP A 83 5.34 -7.33 5.92
CA TRP A 83 5.20 -8.23 4.79
C TRP A 83 5.75 -9.63 5.09
N PRO A 84 4.97 -10.71 4.85
CA PRO A 84 5.41 -12.08 5.15
C PRO A 84 6.68 -12.54 4.42
N GLY A 85 6.99 -11.96 3.26
CA GLY A 85 8.22 -12.26 2.52
C GLY A 85 9.48 -11.66 3.16
N ASN A 86 9.34 -10.78 4.17
CA ASN A 86 10.46 -10.26 4.93
C ASN A 86 11.02 -11.35 5.86
N GLN A 87 12.20 -11.90 5.52
CA GLN A 87 12.88 -12.93 6.31
C GLN A 87 13.25 -12.48 7.74
N ARG A 88 13.15 -11.18 8.04
CA ARG A 88 13.41 -10.59 9.35
C ARG A 88 12.14 -10.10 10.04
N LEU A 89 10.96 -10.50 9.57
CA LEU A 89 9.68 -10.15 10.16
C LEU A 89 9.66 -10.54 11.65
N ARG A 90 9.21 -9.62 12.49
CA ARG A 90 8.96 -9.87 13.91
C ARG A 90 7.53 -9.47 14.25
N PRO A 91 6.94 -10.01 15.34
CA PRO A 91 5.58 -9.66 15.75
C PRO A 91 5.37 -8.16 15.93
N GLU A 92 6.38 -7.43 16.41
CA GLU A 92 6.29 -5.98 16.61
C GLU A 92 6.14 -5.22 15.29
N ASP A 93 6.64 -5.77 14.17
CA ASP A 93 6.56 -5.12 12.88
C ASP A 93 5.11 -5.10 12.36
N GLU A 94 4.28 -6.12 12.63
CA GLU A 94 2.84 -6.11 12.38
C GLU A 94 2.08 -5.22 13.37
N GLN A 95 2.48 -5.23 14.65
CA GLN A 95 1.89 -4.38 15.68
C GLN A 95 1.96 -2.89 15.30
N MET A 96 3.06 -2.43 14.71
CA MET A 96 3.23 -1.04 14.27
C MET A 96 2.12 -0.57 13.30
N TYR A 97 1.59 -1.46 12.45
CA TYR A 97 0.55 -1.11 11.48
C TYR A 97 -0.84 -1.24 12.09
N THR A 98 -1.07 -2.27 12.92
CA THR A 98 -2.35 -2.43 13.63
C THR A 98 -2.57 -1.32 14.67
N ASP A 99 -1.51 -0.82 15.30
CA ASP A 99 -1.56 0.33 16.22
C ASP A 99 -2.07 1.62 15.56
N VAL A 100 -1.86 1.78 14.25
CA VAL A 100 -2.40 2.93 13.47
C VAL A 100 -3.73 2.60 12.78
N GLY A 101 -4.32 1.45 13.11
CA GLY A 101 -5.68 1.06 12.72
C GLY A 101 -5.79 0.28 11.42
N PHE A 102 -4.71 -0.29 10.90
CA PHE A 102 -4.79 -1.21 9.77
C PHE A 102 -5.24 -2.61 10.21
N GLU A 103 -6.17 -3.18 9.45
CA GLU A 103 -6.36 -4.62 9.35
C GLU A 103 -5.44 -5.17 8.25
N ILE A 104 -4.57 -6.12 8.59
CA ILE A 104 -3.55 -6.64 7.68
C ILE A 104 -4.04 -7.89 6.95
N HIS A 105 -3.90 -7.87 5.64
CA HIS A 105 -4.28 -8.95 4.72
C HIS A 105 -3.05 -9.42 3.93
N PRO A 106 -2.29 -10.42 4.43
CA PRO A 106 -1.07 -10.88 3.77
C PRO A 106 -1.36 -11.57 2.42
N GLY A 107 -0.53 -11.30 1.41
CA GLY A 107 -0.59 -11.97 0.11
C GLY A 107 -1.57 -11.32 -0.87
N SER A 108 -2.51 -12.09 -1.39
CA SER A 108 -3.58 -11.61 -2.26
C SER A 108 -4.94 -11.80 -1.59
N VAL A 109 -5.85 -10.87 -1.84
CA VAL A 109 -7.21 -10.88 -1.30
C VAL A 109 -8.21 -10.86 -2.45
N GLU A 110 -9.16 -11.78 -2.41
CA GLU A 110 -10.31 -11.74 -3.31
C GLU A 110 -11.40 -10.84 -2.73
N LEU A 111 -11.83 -9.87 -3.52
CA LEU A 111 -12.83 -8.88 -3.18
C LEU A 111 -13.96 -8.89 -4.22
N GLN A 112 -15.15 -8.50 -3.78
CA GLN A 112 -16.23 -8.10 -4.66
C GLN A 112 -16.32 -6.57 -4.63
N VAL A 113 -16.05 -5.93 -5.76
CA VAL A 113 -16.21 -4.49 -5.92
C VAL A 113 -17.40 -4.27 -6.83
N GLN A 114 -18.52 -3.87 -6.22
CA GLN A 114 -19.84 -3.91 -6.86
C GLN A 114 -20.18 -5.34 -7.31
N GLU A 115 -20.29 -5.59 -8.61
CA GLU A 115 -20.56 -6.93 -9.19
C GLU A 115 -19.31 -7.56 -9.84
N ALA A 116 -18.16 -6.87 -9.79
CA ALA A 116 -16.93 -7.35 -10.40
C ALA A 116 -16.06 -8.09 -9.37
N PRO A 117 -15.60 -9.33 -9.69
CA PRO A 117 -14.57 -9.99 -8.92
C PRO A 117 -13.23 -9.25 -9.11
N VAL A 118 -12.57 -8.96 -7.99
CA VAL A 118 -11.30 -8.25 -7.94
C VAL A 118 -10.33 -9.03 -7.08
N VAL A 119 -9.10 -9.23 -7.55
CA VAL A 119 -7.97 -9.62 -6.73
C VAL A 119 -7.23 -8.34 -6.35
N ALA A 120 -6.94 -8.16 -5.07
CA ALA A 120 -6.11 -7.09 -4.56
C ALA A 120 -4.79 -7.69 -4.09
N CYS A 121 -3.68 -7.23 -4.65
CA CYS A 121 -2.32 -7.66 -4.27
C CYS A 121 -1.37 -6.49 -4.52
N HIS A 122 -0.34 -6.30 -3.70
CA HIS A 122 0.67 -5.30 -4.01
C HIS A 122 1.40 -5.60 -5.33
N PHE A 123 1.71 -6.87 -5.59
CA PHE A 123 2.47 -7.30 -6.76
C PHE A 123 1.58 -7.48 -8.01
N PRO A 124 2.07 -7.10 -9.20
CA PRO A 124 1.39 -7.38 -10.47
C PRO A 124 1.51 -8.85 -10.89
N VAL A 125 0.64 -9.30 -11.82
CA VAL A 125 0.78 -10.64 -12.44
C VAL A 125 2.11 -10.77 -13.20
N ALA A 126 2.50 -9.75 -13.95
CA ALA A 126 3.72 -9.71 -14.75
C ALA A 126 4.23 -8.27 -14.85
N GLY A 127 5.54 -8.09 -15.02
CA GLY A 127 6.20 -6.80 -15.06
C GLY A 127 6.68 -6.34 -13.68
N ASP A 128 7.71 -5.50 -13.65
CA ASP A 128 8.29 -4.89 -12.46
C ASP A 128 8.77 -3.49 -12.84
N SER A 129 9.11 -2.65 -11.85
CA SER A 129 9.78 -1.36 -12.10
C SER A 129 11.23 -1.54 -12.58
N GLN A 130 11.68 -2.80 -12.77
CA GLN A 130 12.98 -3.22 -13.26
C GLN A 130 12.82 -4.20 -14.43
N ILE A 131 13.94 -4.51 -15.12
CA ILE A 131 13.94 -5.38 -16.32
C ILE A 131 13.50 -6.83 -15.99
N GLU A 132 13.73 -7.31 -14.77
CA GLU A 132 13.39 -8.65 -14.34
C GLU A 132 12.26 -8.63 -13.31
N ASP A 133 11.35 -9.60 -13.43
CA ASP A 133 10.29 -9.81 -12.44
C ASP A 133 10.90 -10.20 -11.10
N ARG A 134 10.75 -9.33 -10.09
CA ARG A 134 11.08 -9.67 -8.70
C ARG A 134 9.86 -10.25 -8.00
N PHE A 135 10.13 -10.97 -6.91
CA PHE A 135 9.12 -11.55 -6.01
C PHE A 135 8.09 -12.46 -6.70
N SER A 136 8.53 -13.22 -7.72
CA SER A 136 7.64 -14.05 -8.54
C SER A 136 6.79 -15.03 -7.74
N ASP A 137 7.31 -15.56 -6.63
CA ASP A 137 6.59 -16.46 -5.72
C ASP A 137 5.44 -15.78 -4.94
N HIS A 138 5.36 -14.45 -4.97
CA HIS A 138 4.36 -13.64 -4.28
C HIS A 138 3.38 -12.96 -5.25
N ARG A 139 3.49 -13.23 -6.55
CA ARG A 139 2.60 -12.68 -7.56
C ARG A 139 1.25 -13.40 -7.53
N PRO A 140 0.12 -12.69 -7.68
CA PRO A 140 -1.19 -13.30 -7.58
C PRO A 140 -1.52 -14.12 -8.83
N GLU A 141 -2.24 -15.22 -8.62
CA GLU A 141 -3.04 -15.82 -9.68
C GLU A 141 -4.36 -15.03 -9.79
N VAL A 142 -4.74 -14.65 -11.01
CA VAL A 142 -5.97 -13.87 -11.26
C VAL A 142 -6.95 -14.73 -12.06
N PRO A 143 -8.10 -15.11 -11.48
CA PRO A 143 -9.10 -15.89 -12.18
C PRO A 143 -9.58 -15.21 -13.47
N GLN A 144 -9.93 -16.01 -14.48
CA GLN A 144 -10.47 -15.47 -15.73
C GLN A 144 -11.72 -14.63 -15.46
N GLY A 145 -11.71 -13.38 -15.94
CA GLY A 145 -12.81 -12.43 -15.75
C GLY A 145 -12.72 -11.60 -14.46
N ALA A 146 -11.71 -11.83 -13.61
CA ALA A 146 -11.42 -10.96 -12.48
C ALA A 146 -10.48 -9.81 -12.87
N TRP A 147 -10.62 -8.68 -12.19
CA TRP A 147 -9.68 -7.58 -12.25
C TRP A 147 -8.57 -7.77 -11.24
N LEU A 148 -7.37 -7.26 -11.52
CA LEU A 148 -6.31 -7.10 -10.52
C LEU A 148 -6.16 -5.62 -10.19
N LEU A 149 -6.18 -5.29 -8.90
CA LEU A 149 -5.69 -4.02 -8.40
C LEU A 149 -4.34 -4.26 -7.73
N HIS A 150 -3.33 -3.46 -8.12
CA HIS A 150 -1.97 -3.57 -7.60
C HIS A 150 -1.21 -2.24 -7.56
N GLY A 151 -0.07 -2.25 -6.88
CA GLY A 151 0.92 -1.17 -6.83
C GLY A 151 2.25 -1.63 -7.46
N HIS A 152 3.37 -1.37 -6.78
CA HIS A 152 4.73 -1.91 -7.04
C HIS A 152 5.44 -1.42 -8.30
N VAL A 153 4.71 -1.21 -9.40
CA VAL A 153 5.27 -0.80 -10.69
C VAL A 153 5.51 0.70 -10.79
N HIS A 154 4.92 1.51 -9.90
CA HIS A 154 4.97 2.97 -9.91
C HIS A 154 4.49 3.63 -11.22
N GLU A 155 3.57 2.98 -11.91
CA GLU A 155 2.86 3.50 -13.08
C GLU A 155 1.37 3.65 -12.73
N SER A 156 0.72 4.69 -13.26
CA SER A 156 -0.69 5.02 -12.98
C SER A 156 -1.60 4.75 -14.17
#